data_AF-A0AAA9S8B0-F1
#
_entry.id   AF-A0AAA9S8B0-F1
#
_cell.length_a   1.000
_cell.length_b   1.000
_cell.length_c   1.000
_cell.angle_alpha   90.00
_cell.angle_beta   90.00
_cell.angle_gamma   90.00
#
_symmetry.space_group_name_H-M   'P 1'
#
loop_
_entity.id
_entity.type
_entity.pdbx_description
1 polymer ?
#
loop_
_entity_poly.entity_id
_entity_poly.type
_entity_poly.pdbx_seq_one_letter_code
_entity_poly.pdbx_strand_id
1 'polypeptide(L)'
;MSFRFGQHLIKPSVVFLKTELSFALVNRKPVVPGHVLVCPLRPVERFRDMSPEEVADLFQAAQRVGTVVEKHFQGTSLTFSMQDGPEAGQTVKVTQWLCLSYCHQNVELNPVCLFNFSTKRRPAIICNNLFEAWKQKCVSSL
;
A
#
# COMPACT_ATOMS: atom_id res chain seq x y z
N MET A 1 -15.37 3.28 -13.30
CA MET A 1 -13.92 3.59 -13.35
C MET A 1 -13.14 2.31 -13.08
N SER A 2 -12.05 2.06 -13.81
CA SER A 2 -11.20 0.86 -13.65
C SER A 2 -9.76 1.29 -13.33
N PHE A 3 -9.16 0.74 -12.29
CA PHE A 3 -7.77 1.01 -11.91
C PHE A 3 -6.87 -0.11 -12.43
N ARG A 4 -5.65 0.21 -12.84
CA ARG A 4 -4.66 -0.78 -13.30
C ARG A 4 -3.52 -0.89 -12.30
N PHE A 5 -3.14 -2.12 -11.99
CA PHE A 5 -1.97 -2.44 -11.18
C PHE A 5 -1.18 -3.53 -11.90
N GLY A 6 -0.17 -3.11 -12.65
CA GLY A 6 0.50 -3.95 -13.65
C GLY A 6 -0.50 -4.43 -14.70
N GLN A 7 -0.56 -5.75 -14.89
CA GLN A 7 -1.49 -6.39 -15.81
C GLN A 7 -2.88 -6.63 -15.19
N HIS A 8 -3.06 -6.35 -13.90
CA HIS A 8 -4.28 -6.65 -13.18
C HIS A 8 -5.22 -5.45 -13.13
N LEU A 9 -6.51 -5.71 -13.41
CA LEU A 9 -7.57 -4.75 -13.16
C LEU A 9 -7.97 -4.79 -11.68
N ILE A 10 -7.92 -3.63 -11.04
CA ILE A 10 -8.31 -3.46 -9.64
C ILE A 10 -9.75 -2.99 -9.59
N LYS A 11 -10.57 -3.71 -8.81
CA LYS A 11 -11.97 -3.35 -8.56
C LYS A 11 -12.00 -2.06 -7.74
N PRO A 12 -12.88 -1.09 -8.06
CA PRO A 12 -13.03 0.13 -7.26
C PRO A 12 -13.35 -0.14 -5.79
N SER A 13 -13.96 -1.29 -5.50
CA SER A 13 -14.30 -1.70 -4.14
C SER A 13 -13.08 -1.91 -3.22
N VAL A 14 -11.86 -2.00 -3.74
CA VAL A 14 -10.65 -2.16 -2.91
C VAL A 14 -9.76 -0.92 -2.92
N VAL A 15 -10.20 0.15 -3.60
CA VAL A 15 -9.55 1.44 -3.66
C VAL A 15 -10.28 2.37 -2.69
N PHE A 16 -9.55 3.04 -1.81
CA PHE A 16 -10.14 3.89 -0.76
C PHE A 16 -9.70 5.35 -0.86
N LEU A 17 -8.67 5.64 -1.66
CA LEU A 17 -8.26 7.01 -2.02
C LEU A 17 -8.00 7.07 -3.52
N LYS A 18 -8.39 8.18 -4.14
CA LYS A 18 -8.01 8.55 -5.50
C LYS A 18 -7.72 10.04 -5.52
N THR A 19 -6.57 10.42 -6.07
CA THR A 19 -6.18 11.80 -6.38
C THR A 19 -6.19 12.01 -7.89
N GLU A 20 -5.63 13.11 -8.37
CA GLU A 20 -5.50 13.38 -9.81
C GLU A 20 -4.52 12.43 -10.48
N LEU A 21 -3.42 12.06 -9.80
CA LEU A 21 -2.33 11.26 -10.36
C LEU A 21 -2.06 9.95 -9.62
N SER A 22 -2.69 9.71 -8.47
CA SER A 22 -2.45 8.54 -7.62
C SER A 22 -3.73 7.90 -7.10
N PHE A 23 -3.60 6.69 -6.59
CA PHE A 23 -4.67 5.99 -5.88
C PHE A 23 -4.08 5.10 -4.78
N ALA A 24 -4.88 4.83 -3.75
CA ALA A 24 -4.50 3.93 -2.67
C ALA A 24 -5.48 2.76 -2.56
N LEU A 25 -4.92 1.56 -2.38
CA LEU A 25 -5.66 0.31 -2.29
C LEU A 25 -5.21 -0.56 -1.12
N VAL A 26 -6.09 -1.45 -0.69
CA VAL A 26 -5.77 -2.49 0.29
C VAL A 26 -5.10 -3.69 -0.35
N ASN A 27 -4.11 -4.22 0.35
CA ASN A 27 -3.47 -5.46 -0.07
C ASN A 27 -4.40 -6.65 0.22
N ARG A 28 -4.52 -7.58 -0.75
CA ARG A 28 -5.29 -8.82 -0.58
C ARG A 28 -4.66 -9.78 0.44
N LYS A 29 -3.33 -9.75 0.58
CA LYS A 29 -2.57 -10.56 1.54
C LYS A 29 -1.65 -9.64 2.35
N PRO A 30 -2.21 -8.87 3.29
CA PRO A 30 -1.42 -7.96 4.08
C PRO A 30 -0.42 -8.74 4.95
N VAL A 31 0.83 -8.27 5.01
CA VAL A 31 1.86 -8.87 5.88
C VAL A 31 1.52 -8.61 7.35
N VAL A 32 0.94 -7.43 7.61
CA VAL A 32 0.40 -7.01 8.91
C VAL A 32 -0.88 -6.16 8.72
N PRO A 33 -1.71 -6.00 9.77
CA PRO A 33 -2.84 -5.06 9.73
C PRO A 33 -2.40 -3.63 9.37
N GLY A 34 -3.19 -2.97 8.52
CA GLY A 34 -2.90 -1.63 8.01
C GLY A 34 -2.02 -1.59 6.76
N HIS A 35 -1.57 -2.74 6.25
CA HIS A 35 -0.75 -2.78 5.05
C HIS A 35 -1.51 -2.38 3.78
N VAL A 36 -1.21 -1.18 3.28
CA VAL A 36 -1.81 -0.59 2.07
C VAL A 36 -0.75 -0.25 1.04
N LEU A 37 -1.21 -0.03 -0.20
CA LEU A 37 -0.40 0.38 -1.33
C LEU A 37 -0.87 1.74 -1.82
N VAL A 38 0.07 2.62 -2.14
CA VAL A 38 -0.17 3.85 -2.89
C VAL A 38 0.54 3.75 -4.23
N CYS A 39 -0.16 4.02 -5.31
CA CYS A 39 0.31 3.79 -6.67
C CYS A 39 -0.06 4.98 -7.57
N PRO A 40 0.78 5.31 -8.57
CA PRO A 40 0.39 6.25 -9.62
C PRO A 40 -0.73 5.64 -10.48
N LEU A 41 -1.62 6.48 -11.00
CA LEU A 41 -2.67 6.09 -11.94
C LEU A 41 -2.09 5.67 -13.29
N ARG A 42 -1.03 6.35 -13.74
CA ARG A 42 -0.26 5.94 -14.91
C ARG A 42 0.59 4.71 -14.55
N PRO A 43 0.54 3.62 -15.31
CA PRO A 43 1.39 2.46 -15.06
C PRO A 43 2.84 2.80 -15.47
N VAL A 44 3.68 3.05 -14.47
CA VAL A 44 5.11 3.33 -14.64
C VAL A 44 5.91 2.20 -14.01
N GLU A 45 6.90 1.63 -14.70
CA GLU A 45 7.65 0.46 -14.18
C GLU A 45 8.71 0.86 -13.15
N ARG A 46 9.40 1.98 -13.37
CA ARG A 46 10.50 2.46 -12.53
C ARG A 46 10.24 3.85 -11.98
N PHE A 47 10.76 4.15 -10.79
CA PHE A 47 10.60 5.46 -10.17
C PHE A 47 11.17 6.60 -11.03
N ARG A 48 12.29 6.34 -11.71
CA ARG A 48 12.94 7.32 -12.61
C ARG A 48 12.07 7.75 -13.81
N ASP A 49 11.05 6.97 -14.16
CA ASP A 49 10.19 7.22 -15.32
C ASP A 49 8.92 8.02 -14.94
N MET A 50 8.83 8.45 -13.67
CA MET A 50 7.74 9.29 -13.16
C MET A 50 8.02 10.77 -13.42
N SER A 51 6.97 11.54 -13.67
CA SER A 51 7.10 13.00 -13.74
C SER A 51 7.23 13.61 -12.33
N PRO A 52 7.81 14.81 -12.19
CA PRO A 52 7.89 15.50 -10.91
C PRO A 52 6.52 15.70 -10.24
N GLU A 53 5.47 15.93 -11.04
CA GLU A 53 4.09 16.10 -10.56
C GLU A 53 3.53 14.78 -10.01
N GLU A 54 3.78 13.66 -10.68
CA GLU A 54 3.37 12.34 -10.19
C GLU A 54 4.11 11.98 -8.92
N VAL A 55 5.41 12.29 -8.82
CA VAL A 55 6.18 12.09 -7.59
C VAL A 55 5.57 12.91 -6.46
N ALA A 56 5.33 14.20 -6.67
CA ALA A 56 4.75 15.07 -5.64
C ALA A 56 3.38 14.57 -5.17
N ASP A 57 2.46 14.27 -6.09
CA ASP A 57 1.12 13.79 -5.76
C ASP A 57 1.16 12.43 -5.03
N LEU A 58 2.04 11.52 -5.46
CA LEU A 58 2.20 10.20 -4.86
C LEU A 58 2.67 10.26 -3.41
N PHE A 59 3.65 11.12 -3.12
CA PHE A 59 4.15 11.31 -1.76
C PHE A 59 3.17 12.05 -0.86
N GLN A 60 2.43 13.03 -1.39
CA GLN A 60 1.36 13.70 -0.65
C GLN A 60 0.22 12.72 -0.32
N ALA A 61 -0.17 11.87 -1.27
CA ALA A 61 -1.13 10.80 -1.04
C ALA A 61 -0.61 9.81 0.01
N ALA A 62 0.66 9.40 -0.08
CA ALA A 62 1.28 8.51 0.90
C ALA A 62 1.30 9.09 2.32
N GLN A 63 1.60 10.39 2.47
CA GLN A 63 1.53 11.07 3.76
C GLN A 63 0.12 11.05 4.35
N ARG A 64 -0.91 11.42 3.56
CA ARG A 64 -2.32 11.42 3.98
C ARG A 64 -2.78 10.04 4.42
N VAL A 65 -2.51 9.03 3.60
CA VAL A 65 -2.83 7.63 3.91
C VAL A 65 -2.08 7.16 5.16
N GLY A 66 -0.80 7.52 5.26
CA GLY A 66 0.06 7.33 6.43
C GLY A 66 -0.63 7.72 7.74
N THR A 67 -1.00 9.00 7.84
CA THR A 67 -1.65 9.58 9.02
C THR A 67 -2.96 8.88 9.39
N VAL A 68 -3.80 8.58 8.39
CA VAL A 68 -5.10 7.93 8.64
C VAL A 68 -4.91 6.50 9.16
N VAL A 69 -4.00 5.74 8.56
CA VAL A 69 -3.76 4.35 8.96
C VAL A 69 -3.06 4.29 10.31
N GLU A 70 -2.08 5.16 10.59
CA GLU A 70 -1.44 5.26 11.91
C GLU A 70 -2.49 5.48 13.00
N LYS A 71 -3.34 6.50 12.84
CA LYS A 71 -4.40 6.82 13.79
C LYS A 71 -5.41 5.69 13.93
N HIS A 72 -5.81 5.06 12.83
CA HIS A 72 -6.83 4.02 12.84
C HIS A 72 -6.35 2.75 13.56
N PHE A 73 -5.11 2.34 13.32
CA PHE A 73 -4.52 1.15 13.96
C PHE A 73 -3.77 1.47 15.25
N GLN A 74 -3.85 2.72 15.74
CA GLN A 74 -3.19 3.17 16.96
C GLN A 74 -1.69 2.90 16.93
N GLY A 75 -1.07 3.10 15.76
CA GLY A 75 0.37 3.00 15.58
C GLY A 75 1.09 4.22 16.15
N THR A 76 2.38 4.04 16.49
CA THR A 76 3.27 5.13 16.93
C THR A 76 4.31 5.50 15.89
N SER A 77 4.42 4.71 14.83
CA SER A 77 5.41 4.88 13.78
C SER A 77 4.95 4.20 12.50
N LEU A 78 5.46 4.69 11.37
CA LEU A 78 5.19 4.17 10.04
C LEU A 78 6.52 3.92 9.33
N THR A 79 6.66 2.77 8.69
CA THR A 79 7.68 2.58 7.67
C THR A 79 7.16 3.14 6.34
N PHE A 80 8.02 3.56 5.42
CA PHE A 80 7.69 3.78 4.00
C PHE A 80 8.77 3.08 3.18
N SER A 81 8.37 2.34 2.14
CA SER A 81 9.30 1.55 1.34
C SER A 81 8.88 1.50 -0.13
N MET A 82 9.87 1.48 -1.01
CA MET A 82 9.70 1.34 -2.44
C MET A 82 10.66 0.27 -2.93
N GLN A 83 10.15 -0.65 -3.74
CA GLN A 83 10.94 -1.69 -4.40
C GLN A 83 11.04 -1.33 -5.87
N ASP A 84 12.05 -0.52 -6.21
CA ASP A 84 12.29 -0.03 -7.57
C ASP A 84 13.26 -0.96 -8.32
N GLY A 85 12.70 -1.94 -9.03
CA GLY A 85 13.45 -2.90 -9.85
C GLY A 85 13.43 -4.34 -9.31
N PRO A 86 13.71 -5.34 -10.17
CA PRO A 86 13.65 -6.76 -9.81
C PRO A 86 14.54 -7.12 -8.61
N GLU A 87 15.76 -6.57 -8.57
CA GLU A 87 16.75 -6.82 -7.53
C GLU A 87 16.36 -6.21 -6.18
N ALA A 88 15.50 -5.18 -6.20
CA ALA A 88 14.91 -4.57 -5.01
C ALA A 88 13.69 -5.34 -4.50
N GLY A 89 13.29 -6.45 -5.14
CA GLY A 89 12.14 -7.27 -4.78
C GLY A 89 10.84 -6.91 -5.51
N GLN A 90 10.89 -6.09 -6.57
CA GLN A 90 9.71 -5.71 -7.34
C GLN A 90 9.09 -6.94 -8.03
N THR A 91 7.85 -7.29 -7.65
CA THR A 91 7.12 -8.43 -8.21
C THR A 91 6.10 -8.02 -9.28
N VAL A 92 5.58 -6.80 -9.21
CA VAL A 92 4.67 -6.22 -10.19
C VAL A 92 5.37 -5.03 -10.83
N LYS A 93 5.39 -4.97 -12.17
CA LYS A 93 6.02 -3.92 -12.98
C LYS A 93 5.25 -2.58 -12.93
N VAL A 94 4.93 -2.13 -11.73
CA VAL A 94 4.43 -0.80 -11.41
C VAL A 94 5.19 -0.30 -10.20
N THR A 95 5.66 0.94 -10.26
CA THR A 95 6.25 1.66 -9.13
C THR A 95 5.20 1.77 -8.04
N GLN A 96 5.39 1.00 -6.96
CA GLN A 96 4.50 0.98 -5.82
C GLN A 96 5.21 1.64 -4.62
N TRP A 97 4.48 2.50 -3.90
CA TRP A 97 4.83 2.81 -2.51
C TRP A 97 4.15 1.78 -1.62
N LEU A 98 4.99 1.02 -0.94
CA LEU A 98 4.61 0.12 0.12
C LEU A 98 4.79 0.88 1.43
N CYS A 99 3.70 1.22 2.12
CA CYS A 99 3.63 0.84 3.53
C CYS A 99 2.29 1.12 4.20
N LEU A 100 2.01 0.29 5.20
CA LEU A 100 1.85 0.74 6.58
C LEU A 100 1.94 -0.50 7.47
N SER A 101 2.83 -0.48 8.46
CA SER A 101 3.01 -1.59 9.37
C SER A 101 3.32 -1.03 10.75
N TYR A 102 2.35 -1.24 11.63
CA TYR A 102 2.43 -1.09 13.08
C TYR A 102 3.80 -1.47 13.66
N CYS A 103 4.34 -0.59 14.50
CA CYS A 103 5.28 -0.99 15.54
C CYS A 103 4.64 -0.66 16.89
N HIS A 104 4.21 -1.68 17.64
CA HIS A 104 3.95 -1.56 19.07
C HIS A 104 4.86 -2.60 19.71
N GLN A 105 5.96 -2.10 20.27
CA GLN A 105 6.92 -2.70 21.20
C GLN A 105 7.37 -4.18 21.11
N ASN A 106 6.83 -5.06 20.25
CA ASN A 106 7.09 -6.50 20.26
C ASN A 106 6.97 -7.21 18.89
N VAL A 107 6.97 -6.48 17.78
CA VAL A 107 7.07 -7.10 16.45
C VAL A 107 8.37 -6.62 15.80
N GLU A 108 9.44 -7.41 15.93
CA GLU A 108 10.57 -7.30 15.01
C GLU A 108 10.04 -7.60 13.61
N LEU A 109 9.84 -6.55 12.82
CA LEU A 109 9.74 -6.69 11.37
C LEU A 109 11.12 -7.15 10.90
N ASN A 110 11.29 -8.47 10.81
CA ASN A 110 12.48 -9.05 10.23
C ASN A 110 12.63 -8.44 8.82
N PRO A 111 13.73 -7.74 8.49
CA PRO A 111 13.88 -7.04 7.22
C PRO A 111 13.63 -7.97 6.03
N VAL A 112 13.89 -9.28 6.19
CA VAL A 112 13.64 -10.32 5.18
C VAL A 112 12.15 -10.48 4.79
N CYS A 113 11.20 -10.16 5.67
CA CYS A 113 9.75 -10.24 5.36
C CYS A 113 9.30 -9.13 4.39
N LEU A 114 10.04 -8.02 4.29
CA LEU A 114 9.84 -7.02 3.23
C LEU A 114 10.37 -7.53 1.89
N PHE A 115 11.37 -8.41 1.88
CA PHE A 115 12.06 -8.89 0.68
C PHE A 115 11.47 -10.13 0.00
N ASN A 116 10.48 -10.82 0.60
CA ASN A 116 9.99 -12.08 0.03
C ASN A 116 8.46 -12.19 -0.02
N PHE A 117 7.90 -11.87 -1.20
CA PHE A 117 6.51 -12.21 -1.57
C PHE A 117 6.29 -13.72 -1.80
N SER A 118 7.31 -14.58 -1.66
CA SER A 118 7.30 -15.98 -2.08
C SER A 118 6.75 -16.99 -1.05
N THR A 119 6.73 -16.70 0.25
CA THR A 119 6.32 -17.71 1.25
C THR A 119 4.81 -17.73 1.48
N LYS A 120 4.13 -18.61 0.74
CA LYS A 120 2.68 -18.95 0.81
C LYS A 120 2.22 -19.58 2.15
N ARG A 121 2.54 -19.03 3.32
CA ARG A 121 2.06 -19.61 4.60
C ARG A 121 1.78 -18.56 5.69
N ARG A 122 0.60 -17.90 5.65
CA ARG A 122 -0.14 -17.46 6.85
C ARG A 122 -1.66 -17.48 6.60
N PRO A 123 -2.50 -17.77 7.61
CA PRO A 123 -3.92 -18.08 7.41
C PRO A 123 -4.74 -16.83 7.08
N ALA A 124 -5.58 -16.94 6.04
CA ALA A 124 -6.41 -15.88 5.47
C ALA A 124 -7.66 -15.50 6.30
N ILE A 125 -7.71 -15.85 7.59
CA ILE A 125 -8.96 -15.84 8.38
C ILE A 125 -9.25 -14.49 9.05
N ILE A 126 -8.25 -13.60 9.18
CA ILE A 126 -8.41 -12.27 9.83
C ILE A 126 -8.95 -11.20 8.85
N CYS A 127 -9.06 -11.49 7.55
CA CYS A 127 -9.18 -10.42 6.55
C CYS A 127 -10.58 -9.84 6.31
N ASN A 128 -11.69 -10.60 6.31
CA ASN A 128 -12.91 -10.07 5.67
C ASN A 128 -13.73 -9.06 6.50
N ASN A 129 -13.88 -9.26 7.81
CA ASN A 129 -14.70 -8.35 8.63
C ASN A 129 -13.96 -7.05 8.98
N LEU A 130 -12.64 -7.12 9.15
CA LEU A 130 -11.80 -5.93 9.34
C LEU A 130 -11.68 -5.11 8.04
N PHE A 131 -11.69 -5.76 6.89
CA PHE A 131 -11.56 -5.10 5.58
C PHE A 131 -12.69 -4.11 5.27
N GLU A 132 -13.96 -4.52 5.39
CA GLU A 132 -15.08 -3.62 5.08
C GLU A 132 -15.26 -2.53 6.13
N ALA A 133 -15.09 -2.86 7.41
CA ALA A 133 -15.15 -1.89 8.50
C ALA A 133 -14.01 -0.84 8.43
N TRP A 134 -12.81 -1.28 8.06
CA TRP A 134 -11.66 -0.42 7.83
C TRP A 134 -11.90 0.51 6.63
N LYS A 135 -12.39 -0.03 5.52
CA LYS A 135 -12.63 0.73 4.29
C LYS A 135 -13.64 1.86 4.50
N GLN A 136 -14.76 1.58 5.17
CA GLN A 136 -15.76 2.62 5.48
C GLN A 136 -15.17 3.75 6.34
N LYS A 137 -14.37 3.42 7.36
CA LYS A 137 -13.74 4.42 8.22
C LYS A 137 -12.66 5.23 7.51
N CYS A 138 -11.83 4.61 6.67
CA CYS A 138 -10.82 5.31 5.88
C CYS A 138 -11.44 6.29 4.90
N VAL A 139 -12.49 5.91 4.17
CA VAL A 139 -13.20 6.82 3.24
C VAL A 139 -13.77 8.04 3.97
N SER A 140 -14.25 7.86 5.21
CA SER A 140 -14.78 8.99 6.01
C SER A 140 -13.71 9.91 6.63
N SER A 141 -12.43 9.50 6.61
CA SER A 141 -11.34 10.20 7.30
C SER A 141 -10.32 10.85 6.35
N LEU A 142 -10.50 10.70 5.03
CA LEU A 142 -9.60 11.19 3.97
C LEU A 142 -10.21 12.37 3.23
#